data_AF-A0A1C5NXB1-F1
#
_entry.id   AF-A0A1C5NXB1-F1
#
_cell.length_a   1.000
_cell.length_b   1.000
_cell.length_c   1.000
_cell.angle_alpha   90.00
_cell.angle_beta   90.00
_cell.angle_gamma   90.00
#
_symmetry.space_group_name_H-M   'P 1'
#
loop_
_entity.id
_entity.type
_entity.pdbx_description
1 polymer ?
#
loop_
_entity_poly.entity_id
_entity_poly.type
_entity_poly.pdbx_seq_one_letter_code
_entity_poly.pdbx_strand_id
1 'polypeptide(L)' 'MDSEENSFERCVLCGAVTDVPVQMPVSERKCYIPGAGQLCRDCCRELYDSDDLETTAESEICKI' A
#
# COMPACT_ATOMS: atom_id res chain seq x y z
N MET A 1 19.66 -16.69 17.37
CA MET A 1 18.97 -17.08 16.14
C MET A 1 17.61 -16.44 16.22
N ASP A 2 17.42 -15.34 15.50
CA ASP A 2 16.15 -14.87 14.94
C ASP A 2 16.56 -13.72 14.02
N SER A 3 16.64 -14.06 12.74
CA SER A 3 17.02 -13.16 11.67
C SER A 3 15.99 -12.03 11.60
N GLU A 4 16.41 -10.78 11.81
CA GLU A 4 15.65 -9.57 11.46
C GLU A 4 15.48 -9.47 9.93
N GLU A 5 14.89 -10.49 9.31
CA GLU A 5 14.66 -10.48 7.88
C GLU A 5 13.27 -9.93 7.60
N ASN A 6 13.30 -8.63 7.36
CA ASN A 6 12.30 -7.82 6.68
C ASN A 6 11.26 -7.17 7.59
N SER A 7 11.72 -6.19 8.38
CA SER A 7 10.89 -5.28 9.18
C SER A 7 9.90 -4.46 8.36
N PHE A 8 10.03 -4.49 7.02
CA PHE A 8 9.23 -3.70 6.08
C PHE A 8 8.47 -4.55 5.07
N GLU A 9 7.31 -4.07 4.67
CA GLU A 9 6.46 -4.64 3.64
C GLU A 9 7.15 -4.57 2.27
N ARG A 10 6.75 -5.47 1.37
CA ARG A 10 7.19 -5.46 -0.03
C ARG A 10 6.05 -5.06 -0.93
N CYS A 11 6.39 -4.30 -1.97
CA CYS A 11 5.44 -3.89 -3.00
C CYS A 11 4.90 -5.13 -3.72
N VAL A 12 3.58 -5.28 -3.77
CA VAL A 12 2.94 -6.41 -4.45
C VAL A 12 3.05 -6.35 -5.97
N LEU A 13 3.38 -5.19 -6.54
CA LEU A 13 3.58 -5.04 -7.99
C LEU A 13 5.02 -5.30 -8.43
N CYS A 14 5.99 -4.64 -7.80
CA CYS A 14 7.40 -4.70 -8.22
C CYS A 14 8.30 -5.51 -7.28
N GLY A 15 7.80 -5.94 -6.12
CA GLY A 15 8.58 -6.68 -5.12
C GLY A 15 9.56 -5.83 -4.29
N ALA A 16 9.69 -4.52 -4.56
CA ALA A 16 10.59 -3.64 -3.84
C ALA A 16 10.23 -3.54 -2.35
N VAL A 17 11.24 -3.50 -1.48
CA VAL A 17 11.05 -3.22 -0.04
C VAL A 17 10.57 -1.77 0.10
N THR A 18 9.51 -1.59 0.86
CA THR A 18 8.90 -0.28 1.11
C THR A 18 9.40 0.31 2.43
N ASP A 19 9.06 1.56 2.72
CA ASP A 19 9.29 2.16 4.05
C ASP A 19 8.20 1.80 5.08
N VAL A 20 7.24 0.94 4.73
CA VAL A 20 6.10 0.61 5.59
C VAL A 20 6.46 -0.60 6.46
N PRO A 21 6.48 -0.47 7.79
CA PRO A 21 6.81 -1.59 8.66
C PRO A 21 5.73 -2.68 8.63
N VAL A 22 6.13 -3.96 8.68
CA VAL A 22 5.18 -5.10 8.71
C VAL A 22 4.27 -5.06 9.95
N GLN A 23 4.75 -4.47 11.04
CA GLN A 23 3.98 -4.31 12.29
C GLN A 23 3.03 -3.11 12.28
N MET A 24 3.16 -2.19 11.32
CA MET A 24 2.29 -1.01 11.24
C MET A 24 0.85 -1.47 10.98
N PRO A 25 -0.16 -0.97 11.70
CA PRO A 25 -1.55 -1.36 11.47
C PRO A 25 -2.01 -0.93 10.08
N VAL A 26 -2.79 -1.78 9.41
CA VAL A 26 -3.24 -1.59 8.03
C VAL A 26 -3.94 -0.24 7.82
N SER A 27 -4.72 0.21 8.80
CA SER A 27 -5.43 1.50 8.76
C SER A 27 -4.51 2.73 8.67
N GLU A 28 -3.23 2.59 9.05
CA GLU A 28 -2.24 3.66 9.01
C GLU A 28 -1.30 3.54 7.80
N ARG A 29 -1.38 2.44 7.04
CA ARG A 29 -0.51 2.20 5.88
C ARG A 29 -0.98 3.00 4.69
N LYS A 30 -0.15 3.94 4.24
CA LYS A 30 -0.36 4.63 2.95
C LYS A 30 -0.11 3.66 1.81
N CYS A 31 -0.85 3.80 0.71
CA CYS A 31 -0.67 2.97 -0.49
C CYS A 31 -0.87 1.46 -0.25
N TYR A 32 -1.62 1.09 0.79
CA TYR A 32 -2.06 -0.28 1.00
C TYR A 32 -3.40 -0.50 0.28
N ILE A 33 -3.48 -1.57 -0.51
CA ILE A 33 -4.69 -1.94 -1.23
C ILE A 33 -5.38 -3.07 -0.46
N PRO A 34 -6.59 -2.85 0.09
CA PRO A 34 -7.34 -3.87 0.81
C PRO A 34 -7.49 -5.14 -0.02
N GLY A 35 -7.05 -6.27 0.54
CA GLY A 35 -7.12 -7.59 -0.11
C GLY A 35 -6.03 -7.88 -1.14
N ALA A 36 -5.22 -6.89 -1.57
CA ALA A 36 -4.11 -7.11 -2.48
C ALA A 36 -2.74 -6.97 -1.80
N GLY A 37 -2.56 -5.99 -0.91
CA GLY A 37 -1.34 -5.78 -0.13
C GLY A 37 -0.71 -4.40 -0.29
N GLN A 38 0.54 -4.25 0.15
CA GLN A 38 1.25 -2.97 0.17
C GLN A 38 1.87 -2.61 -1.19
N LEU A 39 1.83 -1.34 -1.58
CA LEU A 39 2.57 -0.80 -2.73
C LEU A 39 3.74 0.08 -2.29
N CYS A 40 4.81 0.15 -3.10
CA CYS A 40 5.82 1.19 -2.94
C CYS A 40 5.27 2.55 -3.41
N ARG A 41 5.98 3.63 -3.08
CA ARG A 41 5.57 5.00 -3.45
C ARG A 41 5.49 5.16 -4.96
N ASP A 42 6.43 4.59 -5.72
CA ASP A 42 6.45 4.72 -7.19
C ASP A 42 5.24 4.03 -7.83
N CYS A 43 4.98 2.75 -7.50
CA CYS A 43 3.84 2.04 -8.05
C CYS A 43 2.50 2.64 -7.59
N CYS A 44 2.43 3.14 -6.35
CA CYS A 44 1.26 3.86 -5.87
C CYS A 44 1.04 5.15 -6.67
N ARG A 45 2.11 5.93 -6.89
CA ARG A 45 2.07 7.13 -7.69
C ARG A 45 1.66 6.83 -9.12
N GLU A 46 2.22 5.83 -9.78
CA GLU A 46 1.83 5.47 -11.15
C GLU A 46 0.36 5.05 -11.27
N LEU A 47 -0.21 4.41 -10.24
CA LEU A 47 -1.61 4.00 -10.22
C LEU A 47 -2.59 5.13 -9.92
N TYR A 48 -2.18 6.16 -9.17
CA TYR A 48 -3.07 7.22 -8.69
C TYR A 48 -2.76 8.62 -9.28
N ASP A 49 -1.55 8.87 -9.77
CA ASP A 49 -1.19 10.08 -10.54
C ASP A 49 -1.53 9.93 -12.03
N SER A 50 -1.90 8.74 -12.53
CA SER A 50 -2.28 8.54 -13.93
C SER A 50 -3.66 9.06 -14.30
N ASP A 51 -4.49 9.41 -13.31
CA ASP A 51 -5.85 9.90 -13.54
C ASP A 51 -5.88 11.43 -13.64
N ASP A 52 -5.53 11.91 -14.83
CA ASP A 52 -6.02 13.21 -15.30
C ASP A 52 -7.55 13.09 -15.50
N LEU A 53 -8.29 13.59 -14.51
CA LEU A 53 -9.70 13.98 -14.51
C LEU A 53 -10.79 12.86 -14.46
N GLU A 54 -11.48 12.84 -13.31
CA GLU A 54 -12.84 12.33 -13.06
C GLU A 54 -13.15 10.84 -13.32
N THR A 55 -13.19 10.03 -12.26
CA THR A 55 -14.42 9.30 -11.90
C THR A 55 -14.45 8.92 -10.42
N THR A 56 -15.53 9.34 -9.77
CA THR A 56 -16.02 8.87 -8.48
C THR A 56 -16.08 7.35 -8.41
N ALA A 57 -15.35 6.76 -7.47
CA ALA A 57 -15.78 5.52 -6.82
C ALA A 57 -15.84 5.81 -5.32
N GLU A 58 -17.03 6.19 -4.89
CA GLU A 58 -17.44 6.10 -3.50
C GLU A 58 -17.04 4.72 -2.98
N SER A 59 -16.06 4.66 -2.09
CA SER A 59 -15.89 3.53 -1.20
C SER A 59 -16.18 4.04 0.19
N GLU A 60 -17.46 3.97 0.53
CA GLU A 60 -17.98 3.93 1.90
C GLU A 60 -17.40 2.72 2.66
N ILE A 61 -16.07 2.61 2.77
CA ILE A 61 -15.40 1.62 3.62
C ILE A 61 -14.91 2.37 4.86
N CYS A 62 -15.84 3.00 5.58
CA CYS A 62 -15.69 3.31 7.00
C CYS A 62 -17.05 3.67 7.65
N LYS A 63 -18.10 2.91 7.35
CA LYS A 63 -19.36 2.96 8.11
C LYS A 63 -19.95 1.56 8.25
N ILE A 64 -19.38 0.76 9.15
CA ILE A 64 -20.11 -0.30 9.87
C ILE A 64 -19.66 -0.22 11.32
#